data_AF-A0A374VJZ7-F1
#
_entry.id   AF-A0A374VJZ7-F1
#
_cell.length_a   1.000
_cell.length_b   1.000
_cell.length_c   1.000
_cell.angle_alpha   90.00
_cell.angle_beta   90.00
_cell.angle_gamma   90.00
#
_symmetry.space_group_name_H-M   'P 1'
#
loop_
_entity.id
_entity.type
_entity.pdbx_description
1 polymer ?
#
loop_
_entity_poly.entity_id
_entity_poly.type
_entity_poly.pdbx_seq_one_letter_code
_entity_poly.pdbx_strand_id
1 'polypeptide(L)'
;MKKLMIDLETKSDIDIAKSGVYRYADSPYFDILLFAYSVDDAPVQVVDLACGEQLPEEILNALTDDRIQKHAFNASFERVCLSVWLRRNYPECFISYGLPEDACGNYLSPKAWRCTMVAAAYLGLPLSLAGVGAVLQLQQQKMSEGKALIRYFCVPYDTVNGVPQFHTPADSPEKWNVFRAYNKRDVETEQAIEQKIARFPVQEFVWQEYALDQSINDRGIQLDLQLVQQAIRMDTLTKDKLLHLLKNLTDLDNPNSVQQMKQWLAEHGLELESLGKKEVQEQLKTAPPDLRDVLLLRQQVSKSSVKKYQA
;
A
#
# COMPACT_ATOMS: atom_id res chain seq x y z
N MET A 1 28.57 14.25 -4.31
CA MET A 1 27.50 13.35 -3.84
C MET A 1 27.63 12.02 -4.56
N LYS A 2 27.74 10.92 -3.82
CA LYS A 2 27.68 9.54 -4.33
C LYS A 2 26.43 8.82 -3.85
N LYS A 3 25.98 9.12 -2.64
CA LYS A 3 24.83 8.49 -1.97
C LYS A 3 23.93 9.54 -1.33
N LEU A 4 22.62 9.33 -1.43
CA LEU A 4 21.58 10.10 -0.76
C LEU A 4 20.68 9.12 0.00
N MET A 5 20.66 9.18 1.33
CA MET A 5 19.67 8.44 2.12
C MET A 5 18.47 9.35 2.35
N ILE A 6 17.26 8.81 2.22
CA ILE A 6 16.01 9.59 2.15
C ILE A 6 14.95 8.92 3.02
N ASP A 7 14.20 9.72 3.76
CA ASP A 7 12.94 9.32 4.40
C ASP A 7 11.90 10.43 4.24
N LEU A 8 10.65 10.05 4.00
CA LEU A 8 9.57 10.99 3.70
C LEU A 8 8.42 10.82 4.67
N GLU A 9 7.89 11.95 5.14
CA GLU A 9 6.57 11.98 5.73
C GLU A 9 5.60 12.57 4.72
N THR A 10 4.52 11.86 4.42
CA THR A 10 3.57 12.23 3.36
C THR A 10 2.14 12.21 3.87
N LYS A 11 1.25 13.01 3.29
CA LYS A 11 -0.20 12.91 3.53
C LYS A 11 -0.91 12.35 2.30
N SER A 12 -2.05 11.70 2.51
CA SER A 12 -3.01 11.33 1.47
C SER A 12 -4.36 10.98 2.09
N ASP A 13 -5.44 11.14 1.33
CA ASP A 13 -6.78 10.66 1.69
C ASP A 13 -6.97 9.16 1.38
N ILE A 14 -6.02 8.56 0.67
CA ILE A 14 -6.03 7.15 0.33
C ILE A 14 -5.36 6.33 1.44
N ASP A 15 -6.01 5.24 1.83
CA ASP A 15 -5.42 4.26 2.76
C ASP A 15 -4.38 3.40 2.00
N ILE A 16 -3.11 3.62 2.31
CA ILE A 16 -1.98 2.93 1.66
C ILE A 16 -2.02 1.42 1.87
N ALA A 17 -2.47 0.93 3.02
CA ALA A 17 -2.50 -0.50 3.32
C ALA A 17 -3.55 -1.24 2.49
N LYS A 18 -4.56 -0.51 1.99
CA LYS A 18 -5.61 -1.06 1.12
C LYS A 18 -5.32 -0.87 -0.37
N SER A 19 -4.62 0.21 -0.72
CA SER A 19 -4.55 0.70 -2.10
C SER A 19 -3.16 0.61 -2.74
N GLY A 20 -2.11 0.42 -1.94
CA GLY A 20 -0.72 0.49 -2.40
C GLY A 20 -0.24 1.93 -2.66
N VAL A 21 1.07 2.09 -2.85
CA VAL A 21 1.72 3.40 -2.96
C VAL A 21 1.30 4.19 -4.21
N TYR A 22 1.07 3.53 -5.34
CA TYR A 22 0.73 4.22 -6.59
C TYR A 22 -0.57 5.02 -6.47
N ARG A 23 -1.66 4.35 -6.05
CA ARG A 23 -2.95 5.02 -5.81
C ARG A 23 -2.87 6.01 -4.65
N TYR A 24 -2.05 5.73 -3.64
CA TYR A 24 -1.81 6.64 -2.53
C TYR A 24 -1.19 7.97 -2.99
N ALA A 25 -0.13 7.91 -3.80
CA ALA A 25 0.59 9.07 -4.30
C ALA A 25 -0.17 9.81 -5.42
N ASP A 26 -0.93 9.09 -6.25
CA ASP A 26 -1.71 9.68 -7.34
C ASP A 26 -2.89 10.55 -6.87
N SER A 27 -3.28 10.45 -5.59
CA SER A 27 -4.34 11.29 -5.03
C SER A 27 -4.07 12.78 -5.28
N PRO A 28 -5.09 13.59 -5.64
CA PRO A 28 -4.94 15.05 -5.70
C PRO A 28 -4.66 15.67 -4.33
N TYR A 29 -4.92 14.95 -3.24
CA TYR A 29 -4.66 15.39 -1.86
C TYR A 29 -3.35 14.84 -1.29
N PHE A 30 -2.59 14.09 -2.10
CA PHE A 30 -1.25 13.65 -1.74
C PHE A 30 -0.26 14.81 -1.76
N ASP A 31 0.58 14.87 -0.72
CA ASP A 31 1.75 15.76 -0.69
C ASP A 31 2.85 15.23 0.23
N ILE A 32 4.08 15.68 0.02
CA ILE A 32 5.21 15.42 0.93
C ILE A 32 5.25 16.55 1.96
N LEU A 33 5.18 16.17 3.23
CA LEU A 33 5.15 17.06 4.38
C LEU A 33 6.55 17.39 4.89
N LEU A 34 7.37 16.35 5.08
CA LEU A 34 8.75 16.44 5.54
C LEU A 34 9.64 15.57 4.65
N PHE A 35 10.84 16.08 4.37
CA PHE A 35 11.86 15.37 3.63
C PHE A 35 13.13 15.33 4.47
N ALA A 36 13.47 14.16 5.03
CA ALA A 36 14.74 13.95 5.70
C ALA A 36 15.75 13.33 4.75
N TYR A 37 16.99 13.77 4.82
CA TYR A 37 18.05 13.19 4.03
C TYR A 37 19.45 13.29 4.63
N SER A 38 20.33 12.41 4.14
CA SER A 38 21.77 12.48 4.38
C SER A 38 22.54 12.32 3.07
N VAL A 39 23.50 13.21 2.85
CA VAL A 39 24.44 13.16 1.73
C VAL A 39 25.72 12.45 2.17
N ASP A 40 26.10 11.37 1.49
CA ASP A 40 27.36 10.66 1.72
C ASP A 40 27.63 10.32 3.22
N ASP A 41 26.58 9.89 3.92
CA ASP A 41 26.59 9.57 5.36
C ASP A 41 26.84 10.75 6.31
N ALA A 42 26.74 11.98 5.82
CA ALA A 42 26.81 13.20 6.63
C ALA A 42 25.61 13.32 7.61
N PRO A 43 25.66 14.24 8.58
CA PRO A 43 24.53 14.46 9.50
C PRO A 43 23.21 14.72 8.77
N VAL A 44 22.13 14.08 9.24
CA VAL A 44 20.81 14.17 8.63
C VAL A 44 20.25 15.59 8.72
N GLN A 45 19.72 16.05 7.58
CA GLN A 45 18.97 17.29 7.44
C GLN A 45 17.49 16.98 7.23
N VAL A 46 16.60 17.87 7.67
CA VAL A 46 15.15 17.77 7.45
C VAL A 46 14.70 19.06 6.81
N VAL A 47 13.92 18.95 5.72
CA VAL A 47 13.30 20.07 5.02
C VAL A 47 11.80 20.05 5.30
N ASP A 48 11.31 21.13 5.89
CA ASP A 48 9.92 21.33 6.30
C ASP A 48 9.07 21.88 5.14
N LEU A 49 8.77 21.00 4.18
CA LEU A 49 8.03 21.35 2.96
C LEU A 49 6.64 21.90 3.28
N ALA A 50 5.97 21.37 4.31
CA ALA A 50 4.66 21.84 4.74
C ALA A 50 4.67 23.28 5.29
N CYS A 51 5.84 23.77 5.75
CA CYS A 51 6.04 25.16 6.18
C CYS A 51 6.70 26.03 5.10
N GLY A 52 6.82 25.54 3.87
CA GLY A 52 7.32 26.30 2.72
C GLY A 52 8.83 26.31 2.55
N GLU A 53 9.58 25.48 3.29
CA GLU A 53 10.98 25.23 2.96
C GLU A 53 11.08 24.55 1.59
N GLN A 54 12.22 24.73 0.92
CA GLN A 54 12.46 24.16 -0.41
C GLN A 54 13.67 23.23 -0.36
N LEU A 55 13.62 22.16 -1.15
CA LEU A 55 14.79 21.32 -1.36
C LEU A 55 15.89 22.13 -2.06
N PRO A 56 17.15 22.03 -1.60
CA PRO A 56 18.27 22.62 -2.34
C PRO A 56 18.36 22.06 -3.76
N GLU A 57 18.77 22.89 -4.72
CA GLU A 57 18.87 22.52 -6.14
C GLU A 57 19.76 21.28 -6.35
N GLU A 58 20.85 21.17 -5.59
CA GLU A 58 21.72 20.00 -5.64
C GLU A 58 21.03 18.70 -5.22
N ILE A 59 20.06 18.74 -4.30
CA ILE A 59 19.28 17.58 -3.87
C ILE A 59 18.24 17.24 -4.95
N LEU A 60 17.55 18.24 -5.51
CA LEU A 60 16.61 18.04 -6.61
C LEU A 60 17.28 17.36 -7.82
N ASN A 61 18.45 17.86 -8.23
CA ASN A 61 19.24 17.27 -9.31
C ASN A 61 19.72 15.85 -8.97
N ALA A 62 20.07 15.60 -7.71
CA ALA A 62 20.50 14.27 -7.28
C ALA A 62 19.38 13.22 -7.34
N LEU A 63 18.12 13.59 -7.12
CA LEU A 63 16.98 12.68 -7.18
C LEU A 63 16.79 12.04 -8.56
N THR A 64 17.20 12.70 -9.63
CA THR A 64 17.05 12.20 -11.02
C THR A 64 18.36 11.75 -11.67
N ASP A 65 19.51 11.97 -11.01
CA ASP A 65 20.81 11.52 -11.50
C ASP A 65 21.09 10.05 -11.15
N ASP A 66 21.05 9.16 -12.14
CA ASP A 66 21.31 7.72 -11.97
C ASP A 66 22.77 7.40 -11.57
N ARG A 67 23.69 8.38 -11.57
CA ARG A 67 25.06 8.24 -11.04
C ARG A 67 25.11 8.33 -9.51
N ILE A 68 24.07 8.87 -8.88
CA ILE A 68 23.95 9.00 -7.43
C ILE A 68 23.00 7.90 -6.93
N GLN A 69 23.46 7.11 -5.95
CA GLN A 69 22.63 6.07 -5.34
C GLN A 69 21.67 6.68 -4.33
N LYS A 70 20.38 6.36 -4.44
CA LYS A 70 19.34 6.74 -3.47
C LYS A 70 19.04 5.54 -2.57
N HIS A 71 19.04 5.76 -1.28
CA HIS A 71 18.82 4.74 -0.26
C HIS A 71 17.60 5.12 0.57
N ALA A 72 16.72 4.15 0.82
CA ALA A 72 15.60 4.31 1.73
C ALA A 72 15.11 2.95 2.26
N PHE A 73 14.54 2.95 3.46
CA PHE A 73 13.92 1.78 4.05
C PHE A 73 12.52 1.58 3.46
N ASN A 74 12.40 0.62 2.53
CA ASN A 74 11.25 0.47 1.62
C ASN A 74 11.26 1.46 0.44
N ALA A 75 12.43 1.67 -0.17
CA ALA A 75 12.68 2.57 -1.31
C ALA A 75 11.62 2.65 -2.44
N SER A 76 10.80 1.61 -2.64
CA SER A 76 9.65 1.68 -3.55
C SER A 76 8.68 2.81 -3.18
N PHE A 77 8.46 3.04 -1.87
CA PHE A 77 7.56 4.06 -1.35
C PHE A 77 8.08 5.46 -1.69
N GLU A 78 9.31 5.76 -1.28
CA GLU A 78 9.93 7.07 -1.46
C GLU A 78 10.06 7.40 -2.94
N ARG A 79 10.49 6.42 -3.76
CA ARG A 79 10.64 6.59 -5.20
C ARG A 79 9.34 6.95 -5.89
N VAL A 80 8.24 6.26 -5.58
CA VAL A 80 6.92 6.54 -6.20
C VAL A 80 6.37 7.87 -5.72
N CYS A 81 6.43 8.15 -4.42
CA CYS A 81 6.02 9.43 -3.83
C CYS A 81 6.78 10.62 -4.47
N LEU A 82 8.11 10.51 -4.59
CA LEU A 82 8.95 11.53 -5.21
C LEU A 82 8.71 11.69 -6.69
N SER A 83 8.40 10.61 -7.40
CA SER A 83 8.04 10.69 -8.81
C SER A 83 6.80 11.55 -9.05
N VAL A 84 5.75 11.34 -8.24
CA VAL A 84 4.53 12.14 -8.34
C VAL A 84 4.78 13.57 -7.89
N TRP A 85 5.48 13.76 -6.77
CA TRP A 85 5.76 15.07 -6.21
C TRP A 85 6.65 15.93 -7.13
N LEU A 86 7.71 15.38 -7.73
CA LEU A 86 8.56 16.08 -8.69
C LEU A 86 7.79 16.46 -9.95
N ARG A 87 6.98 15.55 -10.53
CA ARG A 87 6.16 15.90 -11.70
C ARG A 87 5.17 17.04 -11.43
N ARG A 88 4.67 17.16 -10.19
CA ARG A 88 3.74 18.22 -9.79
C ARG A 88 4.45 19.55 -9.51
N ASN A 89 5.58 19.51 -8.80
CA ASN A 89 6.20 20.70 -8.22
C ASN A 89 7.47 21.17 -8.96
N TYR A 90 8.17 20.26 -9.63
CA TYR A 90 9.45 20.49 -10.34
C TYR A 90 9.50 19.69 -11.66
N PRO A 91 8.52 19.87 -12.59
CA PRO A 91 8.45 19.10 -13.82
C PRO A 91 9.72 19.25 -14.70
N GLU A 92 10.42 20.37 -14.60
CA GLU A 92 11.69 20.65 -15.26
C GLU A 92 12.86 19.78 -14.76
N CYS A 93 12.80 19.30 -13.52
CA CYS A 93 13.81 18.42 -12.93
C CYS A 93 13.50 16.94 -13.16
N PHE A 94 12.24 16.59 -13.46
CA PHE A 94 11.81 15.20 -13.58
C PHE A 94 12.33 14.56 -14.88
N ILE A 95 12.97 13.39 -14.75
CA ILE A 95 13.49 12.62 -15.88
C ILE A 95 12.77 11.27 -15.91
N SER A 96 11.93 11.08 -16.92
CA SER A 96 11.28 9.81 -17.22
C SER A 96 12.29 8.73 -17.60
N TYR A 97 12.00 7.47 -17.24
CA TYR A 97 12.75 6.31 -17.73
C TYR A 97 11.86 5.37 -18.55
N GLY A 98 12.50 4.50 -19.32
CA GLY A 98 11.80 3.60 -20.24
C GLY A 98 11.53 4.26 -21.59
N LEU A 99 10.72 3.58 -22.41
CA LEU A 99 10.30 4.13 -23.70
C LEU A 99 9.13 5.11 -23.50
N PRO A 100 8.96 6.13 -24.36
CA PRO A 100 7.83 7.05 -24.29
C PRO A 100 6.45 6.35 -24.33
N GLU A 101 6.39 5.20 -24.98
CA GLU A 101 5.20 4.33 -25.10
C GLU A 101 4.90 3.54 -23.81
N ASP A 102 5.86 3.47 -22.87
CA ASP A 102 5.77 2.65 -21.66
C ASP A 102 5.20 3.46 -20.49
N ALA A 103 4.32 2.84 -19.70
CA ALA A 103 3.72 3.46 -18.52
C ALA A 103 4.75 3.79 -17.42
N CYS A 104 5.96 3.20 -17.50
CA CYS A 104 7.09 3.47 -16.62
C CYS A 104 7.55 4.95 -16.63
N GLY A 105 7.31 5.69 -17.72
CA GLY A 105 7.79 7.07 -17.88
C GLY A 105 7.26 8.06 -16.83
N ASN A 106 6.26 7.67 -16.03
CA ASN A 106 5.70 8.46 -14.94
C ASN A 106 6.49 8.40 -13.63
N TYR A 107 7.50 7.53 -13.55
CA TYR A 107 8.23 7.26 -12.33
C TYR A 107 9.74 7.49 -12.48
N LEU A 108 10.45 7.62 -11.36
CA LEU A 108 11.91 7.65 -11.31
C LEU A 108 12.47 6.25 -11.57
N SER A 109 13.56 6.17 -12.34
CA SER A 109 14.29 4.92 -12.63
C SER A 109 14.65 4.18 -11.34
N PRO A 110 14.34 2.86 -11.20
CA PRO A 110 14.71 2.10 -10.00
C PRO A 110 16.20 1.70 -9.97
N LYS A 111 16.96 1.90 -11.06
CA LYS A 111 18.33 1.40 -11.22
C LYS A 111 19.30 1.94 -10.17
N ALA A 112 19.17 3.23 -9.86
CA ALA A 112 20.00 3.91 -8.89
C ALA A 112 19.42 3.91 -7.46
N TRP A 113 18.40 3.08 -7.20
CA TRP A 113 17.80 2.95 -5.87
C TRP A 113 18.29 1.68 -5.18
N ARG A 114 18.51 1.80 -3.87
CA ARG A 114 18.86 0.71 -2.97
C ARG A 114 17.88 0.72 -1.80
N CYS A 115 17.40 -0.46 -1.45
CA CYS A 115 16.38 -0.62 -0.43
C CYS A 115 16.97 -1.33 0.79
N THR A 116 17.04 -0.63 1.92
CA THR A 116 17.61 -1.19 3.16
C THR A 116 16.75 -2.34 3.69
N MET A 117 15.44 -2.32 3.42
CA MET A 117 14.53 -3.44 3.72
C MET A 117 14.84 -4.69 2.88
N VAL A 118 15.20 -4.53 1.60
CA VAL A 118 15.63 -5.67 0.74
C VAL A 118 16.96 -6.23 1.23
N ALA A 119 17.91 -5.36 1.59
CA ALA A 119 19.18 -5.78 2.18
C ALA A 119 19.00 -6.52 3.52
N ALA A 120 18.05 -6.08 4.34
CA ALA A 120 17.66 -6.79 5.56
C ALA A 120 17.07 -8.17 5.24
N ALA A 121 16.14 -8.26 4.28
CA ALA A 121 15.53 -9.52 3.85
C ALA A 121 16.57 -10.52 3.33
N TYR A 122 17.55 -10.04 2.54
CA TYR A 122 18.66 -10.84 2.02
C TYR A 122 19.45 -11.54 3.13
N LEU A 123 19.54 -10.91 4.31
CA LEU A 123 20.24 -11.45 5.48
C LEU A 123 19.32 -12.20 6.45
N GLY A 124 18.04 -12.41 6.10
CA GLY A 124 17.06 -13.04 6.98
C GLY A 124 16.66 -12.18 8.18
N LEU A 125 16.87 -10.86 8.11
CA LEU A 125 16.47 -9.91 9.14
C LEU A 125 14.98 -9.53 9.00
N PRO A 126 14.34 -8.97 10.05
CA PRO A 126 12.95 -8.51 9.98
C PRO A 126 12.71 -7.47 8.88
N LEU A 127 11.47 -7.36 8.39
CA LEU A 127 11.11 -6.44 7.30
C LEU A 127 10.63 -5.05 7.78
N SER A 128 10.88 -4.70 9.04
CA SER A 128 10.52 -3.38 9.57
C SER A 128 11.75 -2.70 10.16
N LEU A 129 11.87 -1.38 9.97
CA LEU A 129 13.00 -0.59 10.48
C LEU A 129 13.22 -0.86 11.97
N ALA A 130 12.14 -0.85 12.75
CA ALA A 130 12.15 -1.16 14.17
C ALA A 130 12.60 -2.60 14.49
N GLY A 131 12.13 -3.58 13.71
CA GLY A 131 12.50 -4.99 13.88
C GLY A 131 13.99 -5.22 13.58
N VAL A 132 14.50 -4.62 12.50
CA VAL A 132 15.93 -4.69 12.15
C VAL A 132 16.76 -4.01 13.23
N GLY A 133 16.40 -2.79 13.62
CA GLY A 133 17.10 -2.05 14.67
C GLY A 133 17.16 -2.79 16.01
N ALA A 134 16.09 -3.50 16.38
CA ALA A 134 16.05 -4.33 17.58
C ALA A 134 17.01 -5.53 17.50
N VAL A 135 16.99 -6.28 16.39
CA VAL A 135 17.90 -7.42 16.17
C VAL A 135 19.35 -6.98 16.15
N LEU A 136 19.62 -5.83 15.53
CA LEU A 136 20.94 -5.23 15.45
C LEU A 136 21.35 -4.48 16.73
N GLN A 137 20.50 -4.45 17.77
CA GLN A 137 20.76 -3.76 19.05
C GLN A 137 21.21 -2.30 18.85
N LEU A 138 20.51 -1.57 17.98
CA LEU A 138 20.76 -0.14 17.79
C LEU A 138 20.26 0.63 19.03
N GLN A 139 21.09 1.54 19.53
CA GLN A 139 20.75 2.38 20.69
C GLN A 139 19.60 3.35 20.39
N GLN A 140 19.43 3.69 19.11
CA GLN A 140 18.33 4.50 18.61
C GLN A 140 17.08 3.61 18.48
N GLN A 141 16.38 3.42 19.59
CA GLN A 141 15.09 2.72 19.59
C GLN A 141 13.95 3.69 19.22
N LYS A 142 12.96 3.15 18.51
CA LYS A 142 11.80 3.84 17.93
C LYS A 142 11.14 4.80 18.93
N MET A 143 10.81 6.02 18.48
CA MET A 143 9.89 6.88 19.21
C MET A 143 8.49 6.26 19.13
N SER A 144 7.93 5.86 20.28
CA SER A 144 6.62 5.22 20.38
C SER A 144 5.48 6.05 19.78
N GLU A 145 5.70 7.36 19.71
CA GLU A 145 4.78 8.40 19.27
C GLU A 145 4.61 8.45 17.74
N GLY A 146 5.56 7.90 16.96
CA GLY A 146 5.58 8.03 15.49
C GLY A 146 4.27 7.61 14.82
N LYS A 147 3.69 6.47 15.20
CA LYS A 147 2.42 5.98 14.63
C LYS A 147 1.26 6.94 14.92
N ALA A 148 1.25 7.59 16.08
CA ALA A 148 0.22 8.55 16.44
C ALA A 148 0.39 9.86 15.65
N LEU A 149 1.63 10.31 15.43
CA LEU A 149 1.95 11.50 14.64
C LEU A 149 1.63 11.32 13.15
N ILE A 150 2.00 10.17 12.56
CA ILE A 150 1.60 9.80 11.20
C ILE A 150 0.08 9.83 11.07
N ARG A 151 -0.65 9.18 12.00
CA ARG A 151 -2.12 9.23 11.95
C ARG A 151 -2.67 10.65 12.08
N TYR A 152 -2.02 11.52 12.83
CA TYR A 152 -2.46 12.88 13.08
C TYR A 152 -2.25 13.81 11.87
N PHE A 153 -1.06 13.78 11.26
CA PHE A 153 -0.71 14.70 10.17
C PHE A 153 -0.94 14.12 8.76
N CYS A 154 -0.82 12.80 8.59
CA CYS A 154 -0.78 12.16 7.26
C CYS A 154 -2.13 11.62 6.79
N VAL A 155 -3.10 11.48 7.70
CA VAL A 155 -4.43 10.90 7.43
C VAL A 155 -5.49 11.95 7.69
N PRO A 156 -6.51 12.11 6.82
CA PRO A 156 -7.53 13.11 7.04
C PRO A 156 -8.36 12.78 8.29
N TYR A 157 -8.67 13.80 9.10
CA TYR A 157 -9.51 13.66 10.28
C TYR A 157 -11.00 13.85 9.97
N ASP A 158 -11.30 14.48 8.83
CA ASP A 158 -12.68 14.73 8.37
C ASP A 158 -12.72 14.89 6.83
N THR A 159 -13.92 14.95 6.27
CA THR A 159 -14.18 15.29 4.88
C THR A 159 -15.35 16.26 4.79
N VAL A 160 -15.08 17.51 4.40
CA VAL A 160 -16.07 18.58 4.32
C VAL A 160 -16.35 18.88 2.86
N ASN A 161 -17.61 18.74 2.43
CA ASN A 161 -18.03 18.94 1.03
C ASN A 161 -17.22 18.12 0.01
N GLY A 162 -16.84 16.90 0.38
CA GLY A 162 -16.03 16.01 -0.47
C GLY A 162 -14.53 16.31 -0.47
N VAL A 163 -14.07 17.28 0.33
CA VAL A 163 -12.64 17.64 0.46
C VAL A 163 -12.09 17.12 1.80
N PRO A 164 -11.09 16.22 1.79
CA PRO A 164 -10.45 15.71 2.99
C PRO A 164 -9.72 16.82 3.74
N GLN A 165 -9.87 16.83 5.07
CA GLN A 165 -9.25 17.80 5.98
C GLN A 165 -8.11 17.16 6.76
N PHE A 166 -6.95 17.81 6.77
CA PHE A 166 -5.73 17.33 7.43
C PHE A 166 -5.31 18.31 8.52
N HIS A 167 -4.66 17.80 9.56
CA HIS A 167 -4.01 18.69 10.52
C HIS A 167 -2.80 19.37 9.90
N THR A 168 -2.64 20.65 10.20
CA THR A 168 -1.50 21.46 9.74
C THR A 168 -0.47 21.62 10.85
N PRO A 169 0.78 22.01 10.54
CA PRO A 169 1.78 22.35 11.55
C PRO A 169 1.27 23.39 12.57
N ALA A 170 0.42 24.33 12.13
CA ALA A 170 -0.16 25.37 12.97
C ALA A 170 -1.17 24.84 14.01
N ASP A 171 -1.83 23.71 13.75
CA ASP A 171 -2.81 23.13 14.67
C ASP A 171 -2.15 22.55 15.94
N SER A 172 -0.89 22.12 15.82
CA SER A 172 -0.12 21.56 16.94
C SER A 172 1.40 21.68 16.70
N PRO A 173 1.99 22.87 16.91
CA PRO A 173 3.42 23.10 16.65
C PRO A 173 4.36 22.20 17.46
N GLU A 174 3.98 21.87 18.70
CA GLU A 174 4.76 20.94 19.54
C GLU A 174 4.80 19.54 18.94
N LYS A 175 3.66 19.00 18.50
CA LYS A 175 3.61 17.70 17.81
C LYS A 175 4.38 17.73 16.50
N TRP A 176 4.33 18.85 15.77
CA TRP A 176 5.07 19.02 14.53
C TRP A 176 6.57 18.93 14.77
N ASN A 177 7.10 19.61 15.80
CA ASN A 177 8.51 19.53 16.17
C ASN A 177 8.95 18.09 16.51
N VAL A 178 8.09 17.33 17.21
CA VAL A 178 8.33 15.90 17.49
C VAL A 178 8.32 15.09 16.19
N PHE A 179 7.43 15.41 15.25
CA PHE A 179 7.33 14.73 13.96
C PHE A 179 8.56 14.96 13.07
N ARG A 180 9.12 16.18 13.05
CA ARG A 180 10.41 16.44 12.40
C ARG A 180 11.57 15.67 13.03
N ALA A 181 11.61 15.59 14.36
CA ALA A 181 12.62 14.81 15.06
C ALA A 181 12.47 13.31 14.77
N TYR A 182 11.24 12.83 14.59
CA TYR A 182 10.93 11.46 14.18
C TYR A 182 11.46 11.15 12.77
N ASN A 183 11.12 11.94 11.75
CA ASN A 183 11.60 11.75 10.38
C ASN A 183 13.14 11.82 10.29
N LYS A 184 13.78 12.73 11.04
CA LYS A 184 15.25 12.75 11.18
C LYS A 184 15.80 11.42 11.75
N ARG A 185 15.17 10.92 12.80
CA ARG A 185 15.60 9.71 13.52
C ARG A 185 15.49 8.46 12.67
N ASP A 186 14.49 8.37 11.80
CA ASP A 186 14.31 7.22 10.91
C ASP A 186 15.47 7.12 9.90
N VAL A 187 15.93 8.24 9.32
CA VAL A 187 17.17 8.27 8.51
C VAL A 187 18.41 7.91 9.33
N GLU A 188 18.59 8.47 10.53
CA GLU A 188 19.73 8.11 11.41
C GLU A 188 19.75 6.60 11.72
N THR A 189 18.58 6.02 11.96
CA THR A 189 18.41 4.59 12.23
C THR A 189 18.75 3.78 10.99
N GLU A 190 18.29 4.19 9.81
CA GLU A 190 18.61 3.54 8.55
C GLU A 190 20.12 3.58 8.25
N GLN A 191 20.80 4.71 8.46
CA GLN A 191 22.26 4.82 8.34
C GLN A 191 22.96 3.81 9.25
N ALA A 192 22.54 3.70 10.50
CA ALA A 192 23.09 2.76 11.46
C ALA A 192 22.84 1.29 11.08
N ILE A 193 21.69 0.98 10.47
CA ILE A 193 21.41 -0.34 9.89
C ILE A 193 22.38 -0.61 8.74
N GLU A 194 22.44 0.30 7.76
CA GLU A 194 23.28 0.13 6.56
C GLU A 194 24.75 -0.08 6.93
N GLN A 195 25.28 0.70 7.88
CA GLN A 195 26.65 0.54 8.37
C GLN A 195 26.90 -0.85 8.99
N LYS A 196 25.93 -1.41 9.73
CA LYS A 196 26.08 -2.74 10.32
C LYS A 196 25.99 -3.85 9.27
N ILE A 197 25.10 -3.72 8.29
CA ILE A 197 24.89 -4.76 7.27
C ILE A 197 25.83 -4.64 6.07
N ALA A 198 26.56 -3.52 5.91
CA ALA A 198 27.50 -3.29 4.81
C ALA A 198 28.60 -4.35 4.67
N ARG A 199 28.89 -5.08 5.75
CA ARG A 199 29.83 -6.22 5.74
C ARG A 199 29.31 -7.42 4.94
N PHE A 200 28.01 -7.47 4.66
CA PHE A 200 27.33 -8.54 3.95
C PHE A 200 26.59 -7.94 2.75
N PRO A 201 27.31 -7.48 1.72
CA PRO A 201 26.71 -6.78 0.60
C PRO A 201 25.73 -7.70 -0.14
N VAL A 202 24.56 -7.15 -0.47
CA VAL A 202 23.60 -7.79 -1.37
C VAL A 202 24.26 -7.95 -2.73
N GLN A 203 24.15 -9.14 -3.32
CA GLN A 203 24.74 -9.43 -4.62
C GLN A 203 24.05 -8.63 -5.73
N GLU A 204 24.83 -8.21 -6.73
CA GLU A 204 24.34 -7.30 -7.78
C GLU A 204 23.15 -7.87 -8.57
N PHE A 205 23.09 -9.19 -8.77
CA PHE A 205 21.95 -9.80 -9.47
C PHE A 205 20.63 -9.61 -8.71
N VAL A 206 20.66 -9.54 -7.37
CA VAL A 206 19.46 -9.26 -6.56
C VAL A 206 19.00 -7.82 -6.75
N TRP A 207 19.92 -6.87 -6.95
CA TRP A 207 19.56 -5.49 -7.30
C TRP A 207 18.99 -5.39 -8.71
N GLN A 208 19.44 -6.24 -9.64
CA GLN A 208 18.84 -6.34 -10.98
C GLN A 208 17.42 -6.91 -10.92
N GLU A 209 17.19 -7.93 -10.07
CA GLU A 209 15.86 -8.48 -9.80
C GLU A 209 14.95 -7.43 -9.14
N TYR A 210 15.45 -6.69 -8.16
CA TYR A 210 14.74 -5.56 -7.56
C TYR A 210 14.34 -4.53 -8.61
N ALA A 211 15.29 -4.07 -9.44
CA ALA A 211 14.98 -3.09 -10.48
C ALA A 211 13.94 -3.61 -11.48
N LEU A 212 14.00 -4.89 -11.85
CA LEU A 212 13.02 -5.53 -12.73
C LEU A 212 11.63 -5.58 -12.08
N ASP A 213 11.53 -6.02 -10.83
CA ASP A 213 10.29 -6.02 -10.04
C ASP A 213 9.68 -4.62 -9.99
N GLN A 214 10.48 -3.60 -9.68
CA GLN A 214 10.01 -2.21 -9.63
C GLN A 214 9.50 -1.72 -10.99
N SER A 215 10.18 -2.05 -12.10
CA SER A 215 9.70 -1.72 -13.45
C SER A 215 8.44 -2.46 -13.85
N ILE A 216 8.22 -3.69 -13.38
CA ILE A 216 6.95 -4.41 -13.59
C ILE A 216 5.80 -3.70 -12.85
N ASN A 217 6.03 -3.30 -11.60
CA ASN A 217 5.04 -2.59 -10.80
C ASN A 217 4.71 -1.20 -11.38
N ASP A 218 5.73 -0.44 -11.81
CA ASP A 218 5.55 0.87 -12.44
C ASP A 218 4.75 0.79 -13.74
N ARG A 219 4.93 -0.28 -14.51
CA ARG A 219 4.17 -0.50 -15.76
C ARG A 219 2.71 -0.84 -15.48
N GLY A 220 2.45 -1.60 -14.42
CA GLY A 220 1.13 -2.11 -14.10
C GLY A 220 0.59 -3.09 -15.15
N ILE A 221 -0.73 -3.34 -15.07
CA ILE A 221 -1.45 -4.20 -16.01
C ILE A 221 -2.65 -3.42 -16.53
N GLN A 222 -2.78 -3.34 -17.86
CA GLN A 222 -3.94 -2.71 -18.48
C GLN A 222 -5.18 -3.60 -18.33
N LEU A 223 -6.27 -3.01 -17.83
CA LEU A 223 -7.55 -3.70 -17.67
C LEU A 223 -8.56 -3.18 -18.69
N ASP A 224 -9.34 -4.10 -19.26
CA ASP A 224 -10.55 -3.75 -20.00
C ASP A 224 -11.65 -3.36 -19.00
N LEU A 225 -11.81 -2.06 -18.79
CA LEU A 225 -12.78 -1.53 -17.84
C LEU A 225 -14.22 -1.80 -18.27
N GLN A 226 -14.50 -1.95 -19.57
CA GLN A 226 -15.84 -2.32 -20.02
C GLN A 226 -16.15 -3.75 -19.60
N LEU A 227 -15.23 -4.68 -19.84
CA LEU A 227 -15.37 -6.07 -19.39
C LEU A 227 -15.56 -6.14 -17.87
N VAL A 228 -14.76 -5.41 -17.10
CA VAL A 228 -14.86 -5.33 -15.64
C VAL A 228 -16.25 -4.83 -15.20
N GLN A 229 -16.72 -3.71 -15.76
CA GLN A 229 -18.03 -3.13 -15.42
C GLN A 229 -19.19 -4.07 -15.81
N GLN A 230 -19.13 -4.71 -16.97
CA GLN A 230 -20.15 -5.68 -17.37
C GLN A 230 -20.14 -6.92 -16.47
N ALA A 231 -18.96 -7.43 -16.08
CA ALA A 231 -18.85 -8.54 -15.15
C ALA A 231 -19.47 -8.21 -13.78
N ILE A 232 -19.22 -7.00 -13.25
CA ILE A 232 -19.84 -6.51 -12.01
C ILE A 232 -21.37 -6.43 -12.18
N ARG A 233 -21.86 -5.83 -13.27
CA ARG A 233 -23.29 -5.71 -13.54
C ARG A 233 -23.98 -7.07 -13.64
N MET A 234 -23.37 -8.03 -14.35
CA MET A 234 -23.92 -9.39 -14.49
C MET A 234 -23.98 -10.12 -13.16
N ASP A 235 -22.97 -9.96 -12.30
CA ASP A 235 -22.96 -10.54 -10.95
C ASP A 235 -24.07 -9.96 -10.09
N THR A 236 -24.27 -8.64 -10.09
CA THR A 236 -25.37 -7.99 -9.37
C THR A 236 -26.72 -8.50 -9.82
N LEU A 237 -27.01 -8.46 -11.13
CA LEU A 237 -28.29 -8.94 -11.67
C LEU A 237 -28.54 -10.42 -11.38
N THR A 238 -27.48 -11.24 -11.46
CA THR A 238 -27.58 -12.67 -11.18
C THR A 238 -27.83 -12.92 -9.69
N LYS A 239 -27.12 -12.21 -8.79
CA LYS A 239 -27.32 -12.31 -7.35
C LYS A 239 -28.72 -11.89 -6.94
N ASP A 240 -29.23 -10.78 -7.47
CA ASP A 240 -30.59 -10.32 -7.18
C ASP A 240 -31.62 -11.37 -7.59
N LYS A 241 -31.49 -11.92 -8.82
CA LYS A 241 -32.37 -13.00 -9.29
C LYS A 241 -32.30 -14.24 -8.39
N LEU A 242 -31.10 -14.69 -8.03
CA LEU A 242 -30.91 -15.88 -7.19
C LEU A 242 -31.40 -15.66 -5.76
N LEU A 243 -31.22 -14.47 -5.20
CA LEU A 243 -31.74 -14.10 -3.88
C LEU A 243 -33.27 -14.07 -3.87
N HIS A 244 -33.90 -13.55 -4.93
CA HIS A 244 -35.35 -13.63 -5.09
C HIS A 244 -35.85 -15.07 -5.16
N LEU A 245 -35.18 -15.93 -5.94
CA LEU A 245 -35.53 -17.34 -6.02
C LEU A 245 -35.36 -18.05 -4.67
N LEU A 246 -34.26 -17.81 -3.96
CA LEU A 246 -34.04 -18.37 -2.62
C LEU A 246 -35.10 -17.88 -1.63
N LYS A 247 -35.45 -16.59 -1.67
CA LYS A 247 -36.48 -16.04 -0.79
C LYS A 247 -37.83 -16.70 -1.05
N ASN A 248 -38.21 -16.92 -2.30
CA ASN A 248 -39.47 -17.60 -2.65
C ASN A 248 -39.49 -19.09 -2.23
N LEU A 249 -38.33 -19.74 -2.16
CA LEU A 249 -38.24 -21.15 -1.75
C LEU A 249 -38.17 -21.34 -0.24
N THR A 250 -37.68 -20.34 0.50
CA THR A 250 -37.34 -20.47 1.92
C THR A 250 -38.11 -19.53 2.84
N ASP A 251 -38.79 -18.52 2.28
CA ASP A 251 -39.43 -17.41 2.99
C ASP A 251 -38.51 -16.66 3.96
N LEU A 252 -37.19 -16.84 3.84
CA LEU A 252 -36.21 -16.17 4.68
C LEU A 252 -36.11 -14.67 4.37
N ASP A 253 -36.02 -13.87 5.43
CA ASP A 253 -35.77 -12.43 5.30
C ASP A 253 -34.43 -12.13 4.63
N ASN A 254 -33.39 -12.87 5.02
CA ASN A 254 -32.05 -12.79 4.44
C ASN A 254 -31.54 -14.21 4.09
N PRO A 255 -31.86 -14.72 2.88
CA PRO A 255 -31.43 -16.05 2.46
C PRO A 255 -29.91 -16.18 2.27
N ASN A 256 -29.14 -15.08 2.35
CA ASN A 256 -27.68 -15.09 2.34
C ASN A 256 -27.08 -15.25 3.75
N SER A 257 -27.85 -15.02 4.82
CA SER A 257 -27.39 -15.22 6.19
C SER A 257 -27.08 -16.69 6.46
N VAL A 258 -25.86 -16.99 6.91
CA VAL A 258 -25.44 -18.38 7.24
C VAL A 258 -26.30 -18.95 8.34
N GLN A 259 -26.58 -18.15 9.38
CA GLN A 259 -27.37 -18.58 10.52
C GLN A 259 -28.81 -18.91 10.11
N GLN A 260 -29.49 -18.00 9.40
CA GLN A 260 -30.88 -18.21 8.98
C GLN A 260 -31.05 -19.45 8.10
N MET A 261 -30.12 -19.66 7.16
CA MET A 261 -30.18 -20.82 6.28
C MET A 261 -29.88 -22.13 7.00
N LYS A 262 -28.89 -22.15 7.91
CA LYS A 262 -28.64 -23.35 8.72
C LYS A 262 -29.88 -23.74 9.52
N GLN A 263 -30.54 -22.77 10.13
CA GLN A 263 -31.77 -23.00 10.88
C GLN A 263 -32.89 -23.53 9.98
N TRP A 264 -33.13 -22.88 8.83
CA TRP A 264 -34.14 -23.31 7.88
C TRP A 264 -33.89 -24.75 7.38
N LEU A 265 -32.64 -25.09 7.02
CA LEU A 265 -32.29 -26.44 6.60
C LEU A 265 -32.55 -27.47 7.70
N ALA A 266 -32.21 -27.15 8.96
CA ALA A 266 -32.45 -28.04 10.10
C ALA A 266 -33.96 -28.27 10.34
N GLU A 267 -34.78 -27.23 10.23
CA GLU A 267 -36.25 -27.31 10.32
C GLU A 267 -36.85 -28.20 9.21
N HIS A 268 -36.16 -28.33 8.07
CA HIS A 268 -36.54 -29.18 6.95
C HIS A 268 -35.80 -30.53 6.92
N GLY A 269 -35.18 -30.93 8.04
CA GLY A 269 -34.59 -32.26 8.22
C GLY A 269 -33.14 -32.40 7.74
N LEU A 270 -32.45 -31.29 7.51
CA LEU A 270 -31.05 -31.27 7.11
C LEU A 270 -30.18 -30.42 8.04
N GLU A 271 -29.49 -31.10 8.96
CA GLU A 271 -28.59 -30.46 9.91
C GLU A 271 -27.16 -30.39 9.36
N LEU A 272 -26.57 -29.19 9.34
CA LEU A 272 -25.23 -28.95 8.82
C LEU A 272 -24.42 -28.08 9.78
N GLU A 273 -23.20 -28.51 10.13
CA GLU A 273 -22.29 -27.71 10.95
C GLU A 273 -21.77 -26.48 10.21
N SER A 274 -21.58 -26.58 8.90
CA SER A 274 -21.01 -25.53 8.05
C SER A 274 -21.71 -25.49 6.69
N LEU A 275 -21.85 -24.29 6.13
CA LEU A 275 -22.25 -24.07 4.74
C LEU A 275 -21.03 -23.78 3.84
N GLY A 276 -19.86 -24.25 4.26
CA GLY A 276 -18.62 -24.19 3.51
C GLY A 276 -18.70 -25.00 2.22
N LYS A 277 -17.82 -24.68 1.27
CA LYS A 277 -17.81 -25.33 -0.05
C LYS A 277 -17.70 -26.85 0.03
N LYS A 278 -16.94 -27.38 1.00
CA LYS A 278 -16.74 -28.83 1.17
C LYS A 278 -18.00 -29.49 1.72
N GLU A 279 -18.56 -29.00 2.82
CA GLU A 279 -19.76 -29.58 3.43
C GLU A 279 -20.97 -29.53 2.48
N VAL A 280 -21.17 -28.41 1.78
CA VAL A 280 -22.26 -28.28 0.80
C VAL A 280 -22.09 -29.29 -0.34
N GLN A 281 -20.88 -29.50 -0.86
CA GLN A 281 -20.64 -30.46 -1.94
C GLN A 281 -20.89 -31.90 -1.53
N GLU A 282 -20.55 -32.28 -0.30
CA GLU A 282 -20.87 -33.63 0.20
C GLU A 282 -22.38 -33.80 0.34
N GLN A 283 -23.05 -32.80 0.91
CA GLN A 283 -24.48 -32.86 1.16
C GLN A 283 -25.32 -32.93 -0.12
N LEU A 284 -24.88 -32.28 -1.21
CA LEU A 284 -25.57 -32.30 -2.50
C LEU A 284 -25.73 -33.72 -3.10
N LYS A 285 -24.94 -34.70 -2.65
CA LYS A 285 -25.04 -36.10 -3.11
C LYS A 285 -26.26 -36.84 -2.55
N THR A 286 -26.67 -36.48 -1.33
CA THR A 286 -27.69 -37.21 -0.57
C THR A 286 -28.89 -36.35 -0.18
N ALA A 287 -28.82 -35.02 -0.37
CA ALA A 287 -29.91 -34.11 -0.06
C ALA A 287 -31.17 -34.42 -0.88
N PRO A 288 -32.36 -34.35 -0.27
CA PRO A 288 -33.64 -34.32 -0.97
C PRO A 288 -33.66 -33.25 -2.08
N PRO A 289 -34.41 -33.47 -3.19
CA PRO A 289 -34.38 -32.57 -4.34
C PRO A 289 -34.65 -31.09 -4.03
N ASP A 290 -35.62 -30.81 -3.17
CA ASP A 290 -36.01 -29.48 -2.69
C ASP A 290 -34.88 -28.77 -1.93
N LEU A 291 -34.22 -29.46 -0.99
CA LEU A 291 -33.08 -28.91 -0.25
C LEU A 291 -31.83 -28.79 -1.13
N ARG A 292 -31.66 -29.69 -2.08
CA ARG A 292 -30.57 -29.65 -3.06
C ARG A 292 -30.64 -28.38 -3.91
N ASP A 293 -31.83 -27.99 -4.36
CA ASP A 293 -32.03 -26.78 -5.16
C ASP A 293 -31.69 -25.51 -4.35
N VAL A 294 -32.11 -25.44 -3.08
CA VAL A 294 -31.74 -24.36 -2.16
C VAL A 294 -30.23 -24.27 -1.96
N LEU A 295 -29.56 -25.40 -1.71
CA LEU A 295 -28.11 -25.45 -1.53
C LEU A 295 -27.35 -25.02 -2.79
N LEU A 296 -27.81 -25.43 -3.99
CA LEU A 296 -27.22 -25.03 -5.27
C LEU A 296 -27.38 -23.53 -5.54
N LEU A 297 -28.57 -22.98 -5.32
CA LEU A 297 -28.84 -21.56 -5.49
C LEU A 297 -27.99 -20.72 -4.53
N ARG A 298 -27.91 -21.12 -3.26
CA ARG A 298 -27.10 -20.42 -2.27
C ARG A 298 -25.61 -20.47 -2.60
N GLN A 299 -25.10 -21.62 -3.07
CA GLN A 299 -23.72 -21.72 -3.52
C GLN A 299 -23.41 -20.71 -4.63
N GLN A 300 -24.34 -20.49 -5.56
CA GLN A 300 -24.17 -19.51 -6.63
C GLN A 300 -24.16 -18.06 -6.10
N VAL A 301 -25.04 -17.72 -5.16
CA VAL A 301 -25.07 -16.38 -4.52
C VAL A 301 -23.77 -16.09 -3.77
N SER A 302 -23.20 -17.10 -3.12
CA SER A 302 -21.98 -16.97 -2.30
C SER A 302 -20.68 -16.78 -3.09
N LYS A 303 -20.72 -16.80 -4.43
CA LYS A 303 -19.52 -16.63 -5.27
C LYS A 303 -18.86 -15.27 -5.03
N SER A 304 -17.55 -15.31 -4.78
CA SER A 304 -16.70 -14.13 -4.52
C SER A 304 -15.84 -13.71 -5.72
N SER A 305 -16.01 -14.34 -6.88
CA SER A 305 -15.16 -14.15 -8.07
C SER A 305 -15.11 -12.71 -8.60
N VAL A 306 -16.13 -11.90 -8.31
CA VAL A 306 -16.23 -10.50 -8.74
C VAL A 306 -15.68 -9.51 -7.70
N LYS A 307 -15.39 -9.94 -6.46
CA LYS A 307 -14.85 -9.03 -5.42
C LYS A 307 -13.54 -8.36 -5.83
N LYS A 308 -12.70 -9.05 -6.60
CA LYS A 308 -11.44 -8.51 -7.14
C LYS A 308 -11.63 -7.35 -8.13
N TYR A 309 -12.81 -7.20 -8.72
CA TYR A 309 -13.18 -6.13 -9.64
C TYR A 309 -13.81 -4.92 -8.94
N GLN A 310 -14.20 -5.08 -7.68
CA GLN A 310 -14.83 -4.06 -6.85
C GLN A 310 -13.84 -3.32 -5.95
N ALA A 311 -12.57 -3.75 -5.96
CA ALA A 311 -11.48 -3.18 -5.17
C ALA A 311 -10.95 -1.88 -5.80
#